data_AF-A0A8S3AAM7-F1
#
_entry.id   AF-A0A8S3AAM7-F1
#
_cell.length_a   1.000
_cell.length_b   1.000
_cell.length_c   1.000
_cell.angle_alpha   90.00
_cell.angle_beta   90.00
_cell.angle_gamma   90.00
#
_symmetry.space_group_name_H-M   'P 1'
#
loop_
_entity.id
_entity.type
_entity.pdbx_description
1 polymer ?
#
loop_
_entity_poly.entity_id
_entity_poly.type
_entity_poly.pdbx_seq_one_letter_code
_entity_poly.pdbx_strand_id
1 'polypeptide(L)'
;EEKMKLLSTQLKIVLKNYHRLVESLEPHEQSLLEENLRHLKRHMQTGTQRLPWTSTNHEKFITVISELISKLDSTINQIKKNSQDIHVFLDEIRQCNLFREPPPNVDGSLVHCKEYFESVENRRRQDAIELQKKYKLIGPLIAKVEGLVFNTNTSQSPKMKVYYAYWERQILSALSDLVMENLKSLRDTLEHGSKPLFQVDALLVVPNVAMQPNQNEIMKLFGQSMRDCVEV
;
A
#
# COMPACT_ATOMS: atom_id res chain seq x y z
N GLU A 1 27.73 20.71 -41.25
CA GLU A 1 26.42 21.21 -40.77
C GLU A 1 25.51 20.09 -40.25
N GLU A 2 25.34 18.98 -40.97
CA GLU A 2 24.51 17.84 -40.55
C GLU A 2 24.93 17.20 -39.21
N LYS A 3 26.23 16.98 -38.97
CA LYS A 3 26.73 16.43 -37.69
C LYS A 3 26.33 17.28 -36.47
N MET A 4 26.33 18.60 -36.59
CA MET A 4 25.93 19.51 -35.50
C MET A 4 24.41 19.48 -35.27
N LYS A 5 23.61 19.32 -36.33
CA LYS A 5 22.15 19.12 -36.22
C LYS A 5 21.81 17.79 -35.54
N LEU A 6 22.52 16.71 -35.88
CA LEU A 6 22.38 15.41 -35.23
C LEU A 6 22.72 15.48 -33.74
N LEU A 7 23.85 16.11 -33.40
CA LEU A 7 24.29 16.31 -32.02
C LEU A 7 23.26 17.09 -31.19
N SER A 8 22.75 18.20 -31.73
CA SER A 8 21.71 19.00 -31.07
C SER A 8 20.45 18.19 -30.80
N THR A 9 20.06 17.33 -31.73
CA THR A 9 18.87 16.48 -31.61
C THR A 9 19.05 15.44 -30.50
N GLN A 10 20.20 14.76 -30.48
CA GLN A 10 20.52 13.77 -29.44
C GLN A 10 20.56 14.39 -28.05
N LEU A 11 21.20 15.55 -27.88
CA LEU A 11 21.24 16.27 -26.60
C LEU A 11 19.84 16.69 -26.13
N LYS A 12 18.97 17.15 -27.04
CA LYS A 12 17.58 17.49 -26.71
C LYS A 12 16.80 16.27 -26.20
N ILE A 13 17.00 15.10 -26.83
CA ILE A 13 16.35 13.85 -26.40
C ILE A 13 16.83 13.46 -24.99
N VAL A 14 18.14 13.49 -24.76
CA VAL A 14 18.76 13.20 -23.46
C VAL A 14 18.23 14.11 -22.36
N LEU A 15 18.18 15.43 -22.62
CA LEU A 15 17.64 16.42 -21.68
C LEU A 15 16.14 16.20 -21.41
N LYS A 16 15.35 15.96 -22.46
CA LYS A 16 13.92 15.68 -22.32
C LYS A 16 13.68 14.44 -21.45
N ASN A 17 14.45 13.38 -21.65
CA ASN A 17 14.36 12.16 -20.85
C ASN A 17 14.74 12.43 -19.39
N TYR A 18 15.82 13.17 -19.15
CA TYR A 18 16.21 13.58 -17.79
C TYR A 18 15.11 14.37 -17.07
N HIS A 19 14.58 15.43 -17.70
CA HIS A 19 13.52 16.25 -17.11
C HIS A 19 12.27 15.42 -16.80
N ARG A 20 11.84 14.58 -17.75
CA ARG A 20 10.72 13.65 -17.54
C ARG A 20 10.93 12.73 -16.34
N LEU A 21 12.14 12.19 -16.16
CA LEU A 21 12.43 11.31 -15.02
C LEU A 21 12.33 12.06 -13.71
N VAL A 22 12.98 13.23 -13.61
CA VAL A 22 12.99 14.04 -12.38
C VAL A 22 11.59 14.51 -12.00
N GLU A 23 10.80 14.95 -12.98
CA GLU A 23 9.40 15.37 -12.77
C GLU A 23 8.49 14.23 -12.35
N SER A 24 8.82 12.98 -12.70
CA SER A 24 8.02 11.82 -12.36
C SER A 24 8.24 11.28 -10.95
N LEU A 25 9.25 11.79 -10.22
CA LEU A 25 9.64 11.26 -8.91
C LEU A 25 8.86 11.91 -7.77
N GLU A 26 8.34 11.08 -6.89
CA GLU A 26 7.72 11.53 -5.65
C GLU A 26 8.77 12.00 -4.62
N PRO A 27 8.42 12.85 -3.63
CA PRO A 27 9.39 13.43 -2.70
C PRO A 27 10.24 12.38 -1.95
N HIS A 28 9.65 11.23 -1.59
CA HIS A 28 10.35 10.15 -0.92
C HIS A 28 11.30 9.38 -1.85
N GLU A 29 10.96 9.26 -3.14
CA GLU A 29 11.83 8.68 -4.18
C GLU A 29 12.99 9.63 -4.54
N GLN A 30 12.75 10.95 -4.55
CA GLN A 30 13.78 11.96 -4.78
C GLN A 30 14.84 11.92 -3.67
N SER A 31 14.42 11.81 -2.41
CA SER A 31 15.34 11.65 -1.28
C SER A 31 16.13 10.35 -1.38
N LEU A 32 15.49 9.26 -1.81
CA LEU A 32 16.13 7.96 -1.98
C LEU A 32 17.20 7.98 -3.09
N LEU A 33 16.90 8.63 -4.21
CA LEU A 33 17.76 8.70 -5.40
C LEU A 33 18.68 9.92 -5.43
N GLU A 34 18.76 10.69 -4.35
CA GLU A 34 19.47 11.97 -4.33
C GLU A 34 20.93 11.85 -4.80
N GLU A 35 21.64 10.82 -4.34
CA GLU A 35 23.05 10.59 -4.72
C GLU A 35 23.18 10.21 -6.21
N ASN A 36 22.26 9.39 -6.72
CA ASN A 36 22.21 9.00 -8.14
C ASN A 36 21.90 10.20 -9.03
N LEU A 37 20.93 11.04 -8.63
CA LEU A 37 20.58 12.28 -9.31
C LEU A 37 21.74 13.28 -9.30
N ARG A 38 22.44 13.40 -8.17
CA ARG A 38 23.62 14.26 -8.04
C ARG A 38 24.77 13.79 -8.91
N HIS A 39 25.01 12.48 -8.98
CA HIS A 39 26.00 11.88 -9.86
C HIS A 39 25.69 12.16 -11.34
N LEU A 40 24.45 11.94 -11.76
CA LEU A 40 24.00 12.24 -13.13
C LEU A 40 24.16 13.73 -13.47
N LYS A 41 23.76 14.62 -12.56
CA LYS A 41 23.90 16.08 -12.74
C LYS A 41 25.35 16.52 -12.90
N ARG A 42 26.29 15.92 -12.14
CA ARG A 42 27.73 16.19 -12.28
C ARG A 42 28.23 15.78 -13.66
N HIS A 43 27.85 14.60 -14.16
CA HIS A 43 28.22 14.16 -15.51
C HIS A 43 27.68 15.10 -16.59
N MET A 44 26.44 15.56 -16.46
CA MET A 44 25.86 16.55 -17.37
C MET A 44 26.63 17.89 -17.36
N GLN A 45 27.09 18.36 -16.19
CA GLN A 45 27.88 19.59 -16.05
C GLN A 45 29.26 19.50 -16.72
N THR A 46 29.85 18.31 -16.81
CA THR A 46 31.13 18.13 -17.55
C THR A 46 31.00 18.53 -19.01
N GLY A 47 29.84 18.30 -19.63
CA GLY A 47 29.56 18.71 -21.01
C GLY A 47 29.43 20.21 -21.21
N THR A 48 29.00 20.94 -20.18
CA THR A 48 28.83 22.41 -20.26
C THR A 48 30.10 23.18 -19.89
N GLN A 49 30.99 22.60 -19.08
CA GLN A 49 32.13 23.33 -18.51
C GLN A 49 33.52 22.84 -18.94
N ARG A 50 33.69 21.58 -19.34
CA ARG A 50 35.03 20.95 -19.44
C ARG A 50 35.31 20.20 -20.73
N LEU A 51 34.31 19.99 -21.58
CA LEU A 51 34.47 19.17 -22.78
C LEU A 51 35.00 20.00 -23.96
N PRO A 52 36.21 19.71 -24.51
CA PRO A 52 36.57 20.22 -25.81
C PRO A 52 35.67 19.55 -26.86
N TRP A 53 34.83 20.35 -27.52
CA TRP A 53 33.78 19.93 -28.46
C TRP A 53 34.33 19.40 -29.79
N THR A 54 35.18 18.38 -29.72
CA THR A 54 35.65 17.63 -30.88
C THR A 54 34.68 16.50 -31.20
N SER A 55 34.51 16.21 -32.50
CA SER A 55 34.38 14.85 -33.05
C SER A 55 34.00 13.72 -32.10
N THR A 56 35.04 13.14 -31.54
CA THR A 56 34.98 11.89 -30.81
C THR A 56 34.53 12.07 -29.36
N ASN A 57 34.70 13.26 -28.78
CA ASN A 57 34.41 13.51 -27.38
C ASN A 57 32.91 13.69 -27.14
N HIS A 58 32.18 14.31 -28.08
CA HIS A 58 30.75 14.52 -27.92
C HIS A 58 29.93 13.24 -28.10
N GLU A 59 30.31 12.36 -29.02
CA GLU A 59 29.66 11.05 -29.19
C GLU A 59 29.83 10.21 -27.91
N LYS A 60 31.05 10.14 -27.37
CA LYS A 60 31.33 9.45 -26.09
C LYS A 60 30.52 10.03 -24.94
N PHE A 61 30.44 11.36 -24.85
CA PHE A 61 29.68 12.04 -23.80
C PHE A 61 28.19 11.71 -23.87
N ILE A 62 27.58 11.77 -25.05
CA ILE A 62 26.16 11.43 -25.25
C ILE A 62 25.89 9.98 -24.91
N THR A 63 26.76 9.06 -25.32
CA THR A 63 26.63 7.63 -25.00
C THR A 63 26.65 7.43 -23.48
N VAL A 64 27.65 7.97 -22.78
CA VAL A 64 27.78 7.82 -21.31
C VAL A 64 26.56 8.39 -20.58
N ILE A 65 26.07 9.58 -20.94
CA ILE A 65 24.89 10.16 -20.29
C ILE A 65 23.63 9.36 -20.62
N SER A 66 23.47 8.92 -21.86
CA SER A 66 22.32 8.11 -22.26
C SER A 66 22.27 6.79 -21.49
N GLU A 67 23.42 6.15 -21.27
CA GLU A 67 23.54 4.94 -20.45
C GLU A 67 23.20 5.21 -18.98
N LEU A 68 23.71 6.31 -18.39
CA LEU A 68 23.39 6.69 -17.01
C LEU A 68 21.91 7.00 -16.81
N ILE A 69 21.28 7.72 -17.76
CA ILE A 69 19.85 8.00 -17.75
C ILE A 69 19.05 6.71 -17.88
N SER A 70 19.42 5.81 -18.80
CA SER A 70 18.72 4.54 -19.01
C SER A 70 18.82 3.64 -17.77
N LYS A 71 19.98 3.62 -17.10
CA LYS A 71 20.16 2.90 -15.83
C LYS A 71 19.26 3.48 -14.74
N LEU A 72 19.22 4.81 -14.59
CA LEU A 72 18.38 5.47 -13.61
C LEU A 72 16.88 5.22 -13.89
N ASP A 73 16.45 5.31 -15.14
CA ASP A 73 15.08 5.02 -15.58
C ASP A 73 14.69 3.59 -15.19
N SER A 74 15.55 2.60 -15.48
CA SER A 74 15.32 1.21 -15.08
C SER A 74 15.17 1.05 -13.55
N THR A 75 16.02 1.71 -12.76
CA THR A 75 15.91 1.71 -11.29
C THR A 75 14.60 2.33 -10.82
N ILE A 76 14.21 3.48 -11.37
CA ILE A 76 12.96 4.18 -11.03
C ILE A 76 11.76 3.29 -11.35
N ASN A 77 11.72 2.69 -12.53
CA ASN A 77 10.62 1.81 -12.93
C ASN A 77 10.49 0.59 -12.00
N GLN A 78 11.60 0.04 -11.51
CA GLN A 78 11.57 -1.05 -10.53
C GLN A 78 11.08 -0.59 -9.15
N ILE A 79 11.45 0.61 -8.71
CA ILE A 79 10.94 1.21 -7.45
C ILE A 79 9.44 1.44 -7.55
N LYS A 80 8.97 2.03 -8.65
CA LYS A 80 7.54 2.28 -8.89
C LYS A 80 6.74 0.99 -8.94
N LYS A 81 7.26 -0.05 -9.61
CA LYS A 81 6.63 -1.37 -9.63
C LYS A 81 6.52 -1.97 -8.22
N ASN A 82 7.60 -1.96 -7.44
CA ASN A 82 7.55 -2.44 -6.06
C ASN A 82 6.55 -1.62 -5.23
N SER A 83 6.48 -0.30 -5.43
CA SER A 83 5.53 0.58 -4.74
C SER A 83 4.09 0.23 -5.09
N GLN A 84 3.81 -0.04 -6.37
CA GLN A 84 2.50 -0.50 -6.83
C GLN A 84 2.11 -1.84 -6.19
N ASP A 85 3.04 -2.80 -6.12
CA ASP A 85 2.79 -4.09 -5.46
C ASP A 85 2.44 -3.90 -3.98
N ILE A 86 3.12 -2.99 -3.27
CA ILE A 86 2.79 -2.65 -1.88
C ILE A 86 1.42 -2.00 -1.78
N HIS A 87 1.08 -1.06 -2.67
CA HIS A 87 -0.23 -0.42 -2.69
C HIS A 87 -1.37 -1.42 -2.88
N VAL A 88 -1.21 -2.43 -3.76
CA VAL A 88 -2.20 -3.50 -3.92
C VAL A 88 -2.43 -4.23 -2.59
N PHE A 89 -1.36 -4.58 -1.86
CA PHE A 89 -1.52 -5.21 -0.54
C PHE A 89 -2.20 -4.30 0.49
N LEU A 90 -1.89 -3.00 0.48
CA LEU A 90 -2.52 -2.03 1.38
C LEU A 90 -4.00 -1.82 1.07
N ASP A 91 -4.38 -1.79 -0.21
CA ASP A 91 -5.78 -1.65 -0.62
C ASP A 91 -6.59 -2.89 -0.23
N GLU A 92 -6.02 -4.08 -0.40
CA GLU A 92 -6.64 -5.32 0.07
C GLU A 92 -6.79 -5.37 1.61
N ILE A 93 -5.84 -4.81 2.35
CA ILE A 93 -5.96 -4.64 3.81
C ILE A 93 -7.09 -3.67 4.12
N ARG A 94 -7.11 -2.49 3.49
CA ARG A 94 -8.12 -1.45 3.74
C ARG A 94 -9.54 -1.93 3.48
N GLN A 95 -9.75 -2.65 2.37
CA GLN A 95 -11.09 -3.07 1.91
C GLN A 95 -11.61 -4.35 2.59
N CYS A 96 -10.86 -4.93 3.53
CA CYS A 96 -11.29 -6.14 4.23
C CYS A 96 -12.53 -5.87 5.09
N ASN A 97 -13.54 -6.75 5.02
CA ASN A 97 -14.75 -6.64 5.83
C ASN A 97 -14.63 -7.53 7.09
N LEU A 98 -14.47 -6.89 8.26
CA LEU A 98 -14.30 -7.51 9.57
C LEU A 98 -15.62 -7.93 10.25
N PHE A 99 -16.76 -7.51 9.68
CA PHE A 99 -18.12 -7.82 10.15
C PHE A 99 -18.93 -8.53 9.07
N ARG A 100 -18.30 -9.48 8.37
CA ARG A 100 -18.97 -10.25 7.31
C ARG A 100 -20.11 -11.10 7.87
N GLU A 101 -21.32 -10.81 7.43
CA GLU A 101 -22.52 -11.58 7.78
C GLU A 101 -22.40 -13.04 7.29
N PRO A 102 -22.79 -14.03 8.11
CA PRO A 102 -22.94 -15.40 7.66
C PRO A 102 -24.09 -15.54 6.67
N PRO A 103 -24.03 -16.54 5.76
CA PRO A 103 -25.15 -16.82 4.87
C PRO A 103 -26.38 -17.28 5.68
N PRO A 104 -27.60 -17.08 5.15
CA PRO A 104 -28.81 -17.68 5.73
C PRO A 104 -28.71 -19.20 5.78
N ASN A 105 -29.51 -19.81 6.66
CA ASN A 105 -29.68 -21.24 6.73
C ASN A 105 -30.30 -21.81 5.44
N VAL A 106 -30.23 -23.14 5.28
CA VAL A 106 -30.70 -23.85 4.07
C VAL A 106 -32.20 -23.63 3.82
N ASP A 107 -32.97 -23.43 4.86
CA ASP A 107 -34.41 -23.14 4.84
C ASP A 107 -34.72 -21.64 4.57
N GLY A 108 -33.70 -20.81 4.40
CA GLY A 108 -33.82 -19.37 4.23
C GLY A 108 -33.99 -18.59 5.53
N SER A 109 -33.97 -19.27 6.69
CA SER A 109 -34.00 -18.60 7.99
C SER A 109 -32.66 -17.91 8.30
N LEU A 110 -32.69 -16.90 9.16
CA LEU A 110 -31.46 -16.27 9.64
C LEU A 110 -30.77 -17.16 10.67
N VAL A 111 -29.46 -17.04 10.79
CA VAL A 111 -28.71 -17.68 11.88
C VAL A 111 -29.12 -17.13 13.24
N HIS A 112 -29.00 -17.95 14.28
CA HIS A 112 -29.29 -17.51 15.63
C HIS A 112 -28.25 -16.49 16.12
N CYS A 113 -28.63 -15.56 17.01
CA CYS A 113 -27.79 -14.46 17.47
C CYS A 113 -26.37 -14.87 17.91
N LYS A 114 -26.25 -15.93 18.72
CA LYS A 114 -24.93 -16.40 19.19
C LYS A 114 -24.07 -16.96 18.04
N GLU A 115 -24.68 -17.78 17.20
CA GLU A 115 -24.04 -18.40 16.02
C GLU A 115 -23.61 -17.34 15.00
N TYR A 116 -24.37 -16.24 14.87
CA TYR A 116 -24.00 -15.09 14.06
C TYR A 116 -22.66 -14.50 14.50
N PHE A 117 -22.52 -14.17 15.79
CA PHE A 117 -21.30 -13.57 16.31
C PHE A 117 -20.11 -14.54 16.28
N GLU A 118 -20.33 -15.82 16.57
CA GLU A 118 -19.29 -16.85 16.44
C GLU A 118 -18.81 -16.98 14.99
N SER A 119 -19.73 -16.93 14.01
CA SER A 119 -19.38 -16.98 12.59
C SER A 119 -18.59 -15.75 12.14
N VAL A 120 -19.00 -14.56 12.58
CA VAL A 120 -18.28 -13.31 12.32
C VAL A 120 -16.88 -13.36 12.92
N GLU A 121 -16.72 -13.82 14.16
CA GLU A 121 -15.42 -13.94 14.84
C GLU A 121 -14.50 -14.95 14.13
N ASN A 122 -15.02 -16.13 13.80
CA ASN A 122 -14.27 -17.16 13.07
C ASN A 122 -13.79 -16.64 11.71
N ARG A 123 -14.67 -15.93 10.98
CA ARG A 123 -14.32 -15.34 9.70
C ARG A 123 -13.25 -14.26 9.85
N ARG A 124 -13.42 -13.36 10.83
CA ARG A 124 -12.43 -12.31 11.13
C ARG A 124 -11.07 -12.90 11.45
N ARG A 125 -11.02 -13.98 12.24
CA ARG A 125 -9.78 -14.69 12.57
C ARG A 125 -9.09 -15.23 11.31
N GLN A 126 -9.85 -15.80 10.39
CA GLN A 126 -9.33 -16.28 9.11
C GLN A 126 -8.80 -15.15 8.23
N ASP A 127 -9.57 -14.07 8.12
CA ASP A 127 -9.19 -12.90 7.33
C ASP A 127 -7.93 -12.24 7.95
N ALA A 128 -7.82 -12.16 9.28
CA ALA A 128 -6.63 -11.66 9.98
C ALA A 128 -5.35 -12.45 9.65
N ILE A 129 -5.44 -13.78 9.56
CA ILE A 129 -4.32 -14.64 9.14
C ILE A 129 -3.88 -14.28 7.71
N GLU A 130 -4.83 -14.03 6.81
CA GLU A 130 -4.54 -13.64 5.42
C GLU A 130 -3.93 -12.23 5.34
N LEU A 131 -4.47 -11.26 6.09
CA LEU A 131 -3.92 -9.91 6.18
C LEU A 131 -2.50 -9.92 6.74
N GLN A 132 -2.23 -10.73 7.76
CA GLN A 132 -0.90 -10.87 8.34
C GLN A 132 0.11 -11.42 7.31
N LYS A 133 -0.30 -12.37 6.46
CA LYS A 133 0.56 -12.88 5.38
C LYS A 133 0.93 -11.76 4.40
N LYS A 134 -0.04 -10.95 3.99
CA LYS A 134 0.19 -9.81 3.07
C LYS A 134 1.10 -8.76 3.71
N TYR A 135 0.85 -8.39 4.96
CA TYR A 135 1.71 -7.48 5.72
C TYR A 135 3.17 -7.98 5.77
N LYS A 136 3.39 -9.28 6.02
CA LYS A 136 4.72 -9.88 6.02
C LYS A 136 5.44 -9.81 4.65
N LEU A 137 4.71 -9.71 3.54
CA LEU A 137 5.30 -9.55 2.20
C LEU A 137 5.78 -8.12 1.92
N ILE A 138 5.25 -7.12 2.61
CA ILE A 138 5.62 -5.71 2.41
C ILE A 138 7.07 -5.46 2.82
N GLY A 139 7.51 -5.98 3.97
CA GLY A 139 8.88 -5.80 4.48
C GLY A 139 9.97 -6.18 3.46
N PRO A 140 9.95 -7.40 2.88
CA PRO A 140 10.87 -7.81 1.82
C PRO A 140 10.84 -6.90 0.57
N LEU A 141 9.68 -6.37 0.17
CA LEU A 141 9.59 -5.46 -0.98
C LEU A 141 10.29 -4.12 -0.71
N ILE A 142 10.14 -3.60 0.50
CA ILE A 142 10.84 -2.38 0.92
C ILE A 142 12.36 -2.65 1.04
N ALA A 143 12.77 -3.78 1.62
CA ALA A 143 14.18 -4.16 1.72
C ALA A 143 14.84 -4.35 0.34
N LYS A 144 14.10 -4.89 -0.64
CA LYS A 144 14.57 -5.03 -2.03
C LYS A 144 14.97 -3.68 -2.65
N VAL A 145 14.30 -2.59 -2.29
CA VAL A 145 14.65 -1.25 -2.78
C VAL A 145 16.03 -0.79 -2.28
N GLU A 146 16.43 -1.17 -1.07
CA GLU A 146 17.79 -0.92 -0.58
C GLU A 146 18.84 -1.57 -1.48
N GLY A 147 18.62 -2.84 -1.84
CA GLY A 147 19.50 -3.58 -2.74
C GLY A 147 19.59 -2.94 -4.13
N LEU A 148 18.46 -2.46 -4.65
CA LEU A 148 18.39 -1.81 -5.97
C LEU A 148 19.12 -0.47 -6.03
N VAL A 149 19.06 0.32 -4.95
CA VAL A 149 19.59 1.70 -4.95
C VAL A 149 21.00 1.78 -4.39
N PHE A 150 21.32 1.01 -3.35
CA PHE A 150 22.57 1.10 -2.59
C PHE A 150 23.46 -0.15 -2.72
N ASN A 151 23.01 -1.22 -3.37
CA ASN A 151 23.67 -2.52 -3.39
C ASN A 151 23.96 -3.08 -1.98
N THR A 152 23.09 -2.76 -1.02
CA THR A 152 23.15 -3.26 0.36
C THR A 152 21.87 -4.01 0.70
N ASN A 153 21.95 -5.01 1.57
CA ASN A 153 20.78 -5.79 2.01
C ASN A 153 20.70 -5.84 3.54
N THR A 154 20.99 -4.70 4.18
CA THR A 154 21.08 -4.63 5.65
C THR A 154 19.72 -4.38 6.30
N SER A 155 18.75 -3.86 5.55
CA SER A 155 17.47 -3.32 6.06
C SER A 155 17.64 -2.21 7.09
N GLN A 156 18.84 -1.59 7.16
CA GLN A 156 19.23 -0.63 8.19
C GLN A 156 19.99 0.57 7.62
N SER A 157 19.98 0.74 6.29
CA SER A 157 20.68 1.86 5.65
C SER A 157 20.10 3.20 6.12
N PRO A 158 20.91 4.13 6.68
CA PRO A 158 20.42 5.45 7.07
C PRO A 158 19.83 6.25 5.90
N LYS A 159 20.26 5.94 4.66
CA LYS A 159 19.77 6.56 3.43
C LYS A 159 18.32 6.15 3.09
N MET A 160 17.83 5.04 3.64
CA MET A 160 16.45 4.57 3.45
C MET A 160 15.46 5.20 4.44
N LYS A 161 15.91 5.98 5.44
CA LYS A 161 15.07 6.46 6.54
C LYS A 161 13.80 7.18 6.09
N VAL A 162 13.89 8.07 5.11
CA VAL A 162 12.74 8.82 4.58
C VAL A 162 11.76 7.88 3.85
N TYR A 163 12.29 6.90 3.14
CA TYR A 163 11.51 5.89 2.42
C TYR A 163 10.77 4.95 3.39
N TYR A 164 11.44 4.48 4.46
CA TYR A 164 10.80 3.68 5.51
C TYR A 164 9.68 4.46 6.20
N ALA A 165 9.94 5.71 6.60
CA ALA A 165 8.95 6.55 7.26
C ALA A 165 7.70 6.80 6.39
N TYR A 166 7.87 6.88 5.07
CA TYR A 166 6.73 6.97 4.15
C TYR A 166 5.87 5.70 4.20
N TRP A 167 6.47 4.52 4.03
CA TRP A 167 5.73 3.27 4.04
C TRP A 167 5.10 2.94 5.39
N GLU A 168 5.78 3.23 6.50
CA GLU A 168 5.21 3.09 7.84
C GLU A 168 3.92 3.91 8.00
N ARG A 169 3.92 5.16 7.50
CA ARG A 169 2.72 6.00 7.52
C ARG A 169 1.61 5.42 6.65
N GLN A 170 1.92 4.92 5.46
CA GLN A 170 0.92 4.32 4.57
C GLN A 170 0.31 3.04 5.18
N ILE A 171 1.14 2.20 5.80
CA ILE A 171 0.68 0.99 6.52
C ILE A 171 -0.24 1.37 7.67
N LEU A 172 0.18 2.31 8.52
CA LEU A 172 -0.62 2.76 9.65
C LEU A 172 -1.95 3.37 9.20
N SER A 173 -1.92 4.16 8.12
CA SER A 173 -3.12 4.73 7.49
C SER A 173 -4.07 3.63 7.02
N ALA A 174 -3.58 2.63 6.29
CA ALA A 174 -4.41 1.53 5.79
C ALA A 174 -5.03 0.70 6.92
N LEU A 175 -4.29 0.41 8.00
CA LEU A 175 -4.81 -0.30 9.17
C LEU A 175 -5.85 0.53 9.93
N SER A 176 -5.62 1.85 10.04
CA SER A 176 -6.59 2.75 10.68
C SER A 176 -7.88 2.84 9.87
N ASP A 177 -7.77 2.95 8.55
CA ASP A 177 -8.91 2.98 7.64
C ASP A 177 -9.68 1.67 7.69
N LEU A 178 -9.01 0.51 7.70
CA LEU A 178 -9.63 -0.81 7.87
C LEU A 178 -10.59 -0.83 9.08
N VAL A 179 -10.10 -0.44 10.26
CA VAL A 179 -10.92 -0.46 11.48
C VAL A 179 -12.03 0.60 11.41
N MET A 180 -11.69 1.83 11.00
CA MET A 180 -12.63 2.95 11.00
C MET A 180 -13.77 2.76 9.99
N GLU A 181 -13.48 2.29 8.79
CA GLU A 181 -14.48 2.02 7.75
C GLU A 181 -15.40 0.87 8.16
N ASN A 182 -14.86 -0.18 8.78
CA ASN A 182 -15.66 -1.30 9.28
C ASN A 182 -16.60 -0.89 10.43
N LEU A 183 -16.11 -0.11 11.39
CA LEU A 183 -16.96 0.38 12.48
C LEU A 183 -18.05 1.35 11.99
N LYS A 184 -17.73 2.21 11.01
CA LYS A 184 -18.73 3.06 10.35
C LYS A 184 -19.77 2.22 9.62
N SER A 185 -19.34 1.25 8.82
CA SER A 185 -20.23 0.34 8.08
C SER A 185 -21.15 -0.44 9.03
N LEU A 186 -20.61 -0.94 10.15
CA LEU A 186 -21.41 -1.60 11.18
C LEU A 186 -22.46 -0.66 11.78
N ARG A 187 -22.06 0.56 12.18
CA ARG A 187 -23.00 1.57 12.69
C ARG A 187 -24.10 1.87 11.68
N ASP A 188 -23.73 2.11 10.43
CA ASP A 188 -24.70 2.46 9.38
C ASP A 188 -25.68 1.30 9.13
N THR A 189 -25.20 0.06 9.19
CA THR A 189 -26.03 -1.16 9.14
C THR A 189 -26.99 -1.25 10.33
N LEU A 190 -26.55 -0.87 11.54
CA LEU A 190 -27.39 -0.92 12.74
C LEU A 190 -28.42 0.21 12.80
N GLU A 191 -28.08 1.42 12.34
CA GLU A 191 -28.96 2.60 12.41
C GLU A 191 -29.94 2.68 11.24
N HIS A 192 -29.49 2.32 10.03
CA HIS A 192 -30.23 2.54 8.78
C HIS A 192 -30.54 1.22 8.05
N GLY A 193 -30.06 0.08 8.54
CA GLY A 193 -30.29 -1.21 7.91
C GLY A 193 -31.75 -1.62 7.97
N SER A 194 -32.33 -1.90 6.80
CA SER A 194 -33.68 -2.46 6.67
C SER A 194 -33.69 -4.00 6.73
N LYS A 195 -32.50 -4.62 6.72
CA LYS A 195 -32.33 -6.08 6.71
C LYS A 195 -32.11 -6.60 8.13
N PRO A 196 -32.85 -7.64 8.56
CA PRO A 196 -32.58 -8.31 9.84
C PRO A 196 -31.25 -9.08 9.81
N LEU A 197 -30.48 -8.99 10.90
CA LEU A 197 -29.12 -9.57 11.00
C LEU A 197 -29.13 -11.03 11.48
N PHE A 198 -29.94 -11.33 12.49
CA PHE A 198 -30.02 -12.64 13.14
C PHE A 198 -31.39 -12.83 13.77
N GLN A 199 -31.71 -14.06 14.13
CA GLN A 199 -32.92 -14.39 14.90
C GLN A 199 -32.62 -14.59 16.39
N VAL A 200 -33.62 -14.37 17.22
CA VAL A 200 -33.61 -14.60 18.68
C VAL A 200 -34.88 -15.34 19.08
N ASP A 201 -34.79 -16.17 20.12
CA ASP A 201 -35.93 -16.95 20.60
C ASP A 201 -36.78 -16.11 21.56
N ALA A 202 -38.10 -16.18 21.40
CA ALA A 202 -39.06 -15.63 22.35
C ALA A 202 -39.67 -16.77 23.18
N LEU A 203 -39.34 -16.80 24.47
CA LEU A 203 -39.83 -17.80 25.42
C LEU A 203 -40.98 -17.24 26.25
N LEU A 204 -42.06 -18.00 26.35
CA LEU A 204 -43.18 -17.68 27.23
C LEU A 204 -42.89 -18.18 28.65
N VAL A 205 -42.56 -17.27 29.55
CA VAL A 205 -42.35 -17.52 30.97
C VAL A 205 -43.52 -16.90 31.75
N VAL A 206 -44.62 -17.64 31.84
CA VAL A 206 -45.91 -17.14 32.34
C VAL A 206 -45.76 -16.33 33.64
N PRO A 207 -46.30 -15.09 33.72
CA PRO A 207 -47.16 -14.40 32.73
C PRO A 207 -46.40 -13.57 31.67
N ASN A 208 -45.07 -13.64 31.63
CA ASN A 208 -44.21 -12.76 30.84
C ASN A 208 -43.64 -13.44 29.58
N VAL A 209 -43.20 -12.63 28.61
CA VAL A 209 -42.38 -13.10 27.48
C VAL A 209 -40.95 -12.67 27.74
N ALA A 210 -40.01 -13.60 27.63
CA ALA A 210 -38.57 -13.35 27.75
C ALA A 210 -37.89 -13.63 26.41
N MET A 211 -36.89 -12.83 26.05
CA MET A 211 -36.05 -13.07 24.87
C MET A 211 -34.78 -13.83 25.26
N GLN A 212 -34.37 -14.77 24.43
CA GLN A 212 -33.12 -15.51 24.56
C GLN A 212 -32.34 -15.42 23.23
N PRO A 213 -31.15 -14.80 23.21
CA PRO A 213 -30.52 -14.01 24.28
C PRO A 213 -31.31 -12.75 24.64
N ASN A 214 -31.17 -12.28 25.88
CA ASN A 214 -31.80 -11.03 26.32
C ASN A 214 -31.06 -9.80 25.75
N GLN A 215 -31.67 -8.62 25.86
CA GLN A 215 -31.07 -7.38 25.32
C GLN A 215 -29.67 -7.10 25.87
N ASN A 216 -29.42 -7.34 27.17
CA ASN A 216 -28.13 -7.10 27.79
C ASN A 216 -27.04 -8.03 27.24
N GLU A 217 -27.40 -9.29 26.96
CA GLU A 217 -26.50 -10.26 26.32
C GLU A 217 -26.17 -9.86 24.89
N ILE A 218 -27.16 -9.42 24.10
CA ILE A 218 -26.94 -8.93 22.74
C ILE A 218 -25.98 -7.72 22.75
N MET A 219 -26.20 -6.76 23.65
CA MET A 219 -25.31 -5.59 23.79
C MET A 219 -23.89 -6.00 24.20
N LYS A 220 -23.73 -7.02 25.06
CA LYS A 220 -22.42 -7.58 25.41
C LYS A 220 -21.74 -8.23 24.20
N LEU A 221 -22.46 -8.98 23.38
CA LEU A 221 -21.93 -9.62 22.17
C LEU A 221 -21.46 -8.58 21.14
N PHE A 222 -22.24 -7.52 20.89
CA PHE A 222 -21.78 -6.40 20.06
C PHE A 222 -20.55 -5.71 20.65
N GLY A 223 -20.57 -5.42 21.96
CA GLY A 223 -19.44 -4.80 22.65
C GLY A 223 -18.16 -5.64 22.56
N GLN A 224 -18.27 -6.96 22.69
CA GLN A 224 -17.15 -7.88 22.54
C GLN A 224 -16.67 -7.90 21.08
N SER A 225 -17.58 -8.08 20.12
CA SER A 225 -17.23 -8.11 18.70
C SER A 225 -16.56 -6.82 18.23
N MET A 226 -16.93 -5.65 18.76
CA MET A 226 -16.26 -4.38 18.46
C MET A 226 -14.85 -4.31 19.07
N ARG A 227 -14.64 -4.83 20.29
CA ARG A 227 -13.30 -4.91 20.90
C ARG A 227 -12.39 -5.84 20.12
N ASP A 228 -12.88 -7.03 19.80
CA ASP A 228 -12.17 -8.05 19.02
C ASP A 228 -11.87 -7.59 17.58
N CYS A 229 -12.42 -6.46 17.13
CA CYS A 229 -12.11 -5.87 15.83
C CYS A 229 -10.82 -5.03 15.89
N VAL A 230 -10.54 -4.44 17.06
CA VAL A 230 -9.37 -3.59 17.30
C VAL A 230 -8.18 -4.40 17.79
N GLU A 231 -8.43 -5.50 18.51
CA GLU A 231 -7.38 -6.37 19.09
C GLU A 231 -6.81 -7.42 18.10
N VAL A 232 -7.13 -7.29 16.79
CA VAL A 232 -6.76 -8.22 15.71
C VAL A 232 -5.27 -8.20 15.38
#